data_AF-A0A7L5YXE2-F1
#
_entry.id   AF-A0A7L5YXE2-F1
#
_cell.length_a   1.000
_cell.length_b   1.000
_cell.length_c   1.000
_cell.angle_alpha   90.00
_cell.angle_beta   90.00
_cell.angle_gamma   90.00
#
_symmetry.space_group_name_H-M   'P 1'
#
loop_
_entity.id
_entity.type
_entity.pdbx_description
1 polymer ?
#
loop_
_entity_poly.entity_id
_entity_poly.type
_entity_poly.pdbx_seq_one_letter_code
_entity_poly.pdbx_strand_id
1 'polypeptide(L)' 'MLKFLLVVAFVALAIYLVVRRLQGPGNSGGTRPIQGPTRPIAPDDDEQFLRDLDWRHKHDEGN' A
#
# COMPACT_ATOMS: atom_id res chain seq x y z
N MET A 1 -32.38 -7.18 -22.69
CA MET A 1 -31.22 -7.61 -21.88
C MET A 1 -29.95 -6.83 -22.18
N LEU A 2 -29.46 -6.77 -23.43
CA LEU A 2 -28.22 -6.05 -23.77
C LEU A 2 -28.21 -4.57 -23.38
N LYS A 3 -29.30 -3.84 -23.66
CA LYS A 3 -29.47 -2.43 -23.28
C LYS A 3 -29.35 -2.22 -21.77
N PHE A 4 -29.90 -3.14 -20.98
CA PHE A 4 -29.81 -3.10 -19.52
C PHE A 4 -28.37 -3.31 -19.05
N LEU A 5 -27.67 -4.30 -19.63
CA LEU A 5 -26.25 -4.53 -19.34
C LEU A 5 -25.38 -3.32 -19.70
N LEU A 6 -25.66 -2.64 -20.80
CA LEU A 6 -24.95 -1.43 -21.20
C LEU A 6 -25.17 -0.28 -20.21
N VAL A 7 -26.39 -0.08 -19.74
CA VAL A 7 -26.68 0.94 -18.71
C VAL A 7 -25.95 0.63 -17.41
N VAL A 8 -25.98 -0.64 -16.97
CA VAL A 8 -25.25 -1.07 -15.75
C VAL A 8 -23.74 -0.87 -15.90
N ALA A 9 -23.17 -1.27 -17.05
CA ALA A 9 -21.74 -1.08 -17.33
C ALA A 9 -21.36 0.41 -17.35
N PHE A 10 -22.21 1.26 -17.92
CA PHE A 10 -21.98 2.70 -17.96
C PHE A 10 -22.01 3.34 -16.57
N VAL A 11 -23.00 2.97 -15.75
CA VAL A 11 -23.10 3.44 -14.36
C VAL A 11 -21.90 2.95 -13.53
N ALA A 12 -21.52 1.69 -13.66
CA ALA A 12 -20.36 1.13 -12.98
C ALA A 12 -19.06 1.86 -13.37
N LEU A 13 -18.88 2.13 -14.67
CA LEU A 13 -17.74 2.89 -15.17
C LEU A 13 -17.72 4.32 -14.62
N ALA A 14 -18.86 5.01 -14.59
CA ALA A 14 -18.96 6.36 -14.04
C ALA A 14 -18.57 6.39 -12.55
N ILE A 15 -19.10 5.46 -11.75
CA ILE A 15 -18.75 5.33 -10.33
C ILE A 15 -17.25 5.04 -10.18
N TYR A 16 -16.72 4.09 -10.95
CA TYR A 16 -15.29 3.75 -10.92
C TYR A 16 -14.41 4.97 -11.20
N LEU A 17 -14.73 5.77 -12.22
CA LEU A 17 -13.94 6.95 -12.57
C LEU A 17 -13.98 8.02 -11.48
N VAL A 18 -15.14 8.27 -10.86
CA VAL A 18 -15.29 9.19 -9.72
C VAL A 18 -14.44 8.71 -8.55
N VAL A 19 -14.59 7.45 -8.15
CA VAL A 19 -13.87 6.85 -7.03
C VAL A 19 -12.36 6.80 -7.33
N ARG A 20 -11.95 6.50 -8.56
CA ARG A 20 -10.54 6.51 -8.99
C ARG A 20 -9.94 7.91 -8.96
N ARG A 21 -10.70 8.94 -9.34
CA ARG A 21 -10.25 10.33 -9.27
C ARG A 21 -10.10 10.83 -7.85
N LEU A 22 -11.02 10.46 -6.97
CA LEU A 22 -10.95 10.82 -5.54
C LEU A 22 -9.80 10.09 -4.81
N GLN A 23 -9.43 8.88 -5.24
CA GLN A 23 -8.39 8.09 -4.59
C GLN A 23 -6.95 8.51 -4.92
N GLY A 24 -6.72 9.31 -5.97
CA GLY A 24 -5.38 9.79 -6.37
C GLY A 24 -4.37 8.67 -6.71
N PRO A 25 -3.15 9.01 -7.16
CA PRO A 25 -2.13 8.03 -7.58
C PRO A 25 -1.58 7.11 -6.46
N GLY A 26 -2.06 7.21 -5.22
CA GLY A 26 -1.50 6.52 -4.05
C GLY A 26 -2.31 5.34 -3.51
N ASN A 27 -3.40 4.92 -4.16
CA ASN A 27 -4.28 3.87 -3.63
C ASN A 27 -4.23 2.52 -4.38
N SER A 28 -3.15 2.26 -5.12
CA SER A 28 -2.87 0.90 -5.58
C SER A 28 -2.38 0.05 -4.40
N GLY A 29 -3.30 -0.62 -3.71
CA GLY A 29 -3.06 -1.93 -3.09
C GLY A 29 -1.90 -2.09 -2.09
N GLY A 30 -1.33 -1.02 -1.56
CA GLY A 30 -0.51 -1.10 -0.36
C GLY A 30 -1.44 -1.04 0.83
N THR A 31 -1.44 -2.07 1.67
CA THR A 31 -1.86 -1.96 3.07
C THR A 31 -1.23 -0.69 3.62
N ARG A 32 -2.00 0.41 3.72
CA ARG A 32 -1.52 1.56 4.49
C ARG A 32 -1.27 0.99 5.88
N PRO A 33 -0.05 1.05 6.43
CA PRO A 33 0.14 0.67 7.82
C PRO A 33 -0.86 1.54 8.58
N ILE A 34 -1.78 0.88 9.29
CA ILE A 34 -2.66 1.56 10.22
C ILE A 34 -1.69 2.25 11.15
N GLN A 35 -1.51 3.56 11.00
CA GLN A 35 -0.87 4.40 12.00
C GLN A 35 -1.83 4.39 13.19
N GLY A 36 -1.85 3.26 13.90
CA GLY A 36 -2.29 3.21 15.27
C GLY A 36 -1.44 4.21 16.06
N PRO A 37 -1.90 4.64 17.23
CA PRO A 37 -1.13 5.54 18.08
C PRO A 37 0.30 5.03 18.15
N THR A 38 1.28 5.88 17.83
CA THR A 38 2.71 5.57 17.81
C THR A 38 3.06 4.97 19.15
N ARG A 39 3.00 3.64 19.24
CA ARG A 39 3.54 2.93 20.39
C ARG A 39 5.04 3.23 20.33
N PRO A 40 5.70 3.51 21.46
CA PRO A 40 7.14 3.45 21.51
C PRO A 40 7.55 2.11 20.93
N ILE A 41 8.09 2.12 19.71
CA ILE A 41 8.63 0.92 19.07
C ILE A 41 9.96 0.68 19.76
N ALA A 42 10.16 -0.54 20.24
CA ALA A 42 11.43 -0.91 20.80
C ALA A 42 12.46 -1.00 19.65
N PRO A 43 13.74 -0.62 19.86
CA PRO A 43 14.73 -0.58 18.78
C PRO A 43 14.92 -1.89 18.01
N ASP A 44 14.53 -3.03 18.59
CA ASP A 44 14.53 -4.37 17.99
C ASP A 44 13.35 -4.64 17.04
N ASP A 45 12.25 -3.89 17.17
CA ASP A 45 11.05 -3.98 16.33
C ASP A 45 11.06 -2.97 15.15
N ASP A 46 12.08 -2.11 15.07
CA ASP A 46 12.25 -1.14 13.99
C ASP A 46 12.74 -1.81 12.70
N GLU A 47 11.91 -1.80 11.64
CA GLU A 47 12.29 -2.33 10.32
C GLU A 47 13.58 -1.69 9.77
N GLN A 48 13.83 -0.42 10.10
CA GLN A 48 15.06 0.29 9.71
C GLN A 48 16.29 -0.29 10.41
N PHE A 49 16.18 -0.61 11.70
CA PHE A 49 17.27 -1.19 12.49
C PHE A 49 17.63 -2.59 12.00
N LEU A 50 16.64 -3.44 11.71
CA LEU A 50 16.85 -4.77 11.14
C LEU A 50 17.53 -4.71 9.76
N ARG A 51 17.16 -3.73 8.93
CA ARG A 51 17.75 -3.53 7.61
C ARG A 51 19.22 -3.09 7.68
N ASP A 52 19.56 -2.25 8.65
CA ASP A 52 20.94 -1.83 8.87
C ASP A 52 21.82 -2.99 9.36
N LEU A 53 21.28 -3.90 10.19
CA LEU A 53 21.98 -5.13 10.57
C LEU A 53 22.20 -6.07 9.38
N ASP A 54 21.19 -6.27 8.53
CA ASP A 54 21.31 -7.09 7.32
C ASP A 54 22.37 -6.53 6.35
N TRP A 55 22.45 -5.21 6.22
CA TRP A 55 23.49 -4.57 5.41
C TRP A 55 24.90 -4.80 5.97
N ARG A 56 25.06 -4.70 7.30
CA ARG A 56 26.36 -4.92 7.97
C ARG A 56 26.79 -6.39 7.89
N HIS A 57 25.88 -7.33 8.10
CA HIS A 57 26.17 -8.76 8.01
C HIS A 57 26.69 -9.15 6.62
N LYS A 58 26.07 -8.63 5.57
CA LYS A 58 26.50 -8.84 4.17
C LYS A 58 27.89 -8.27 3.87
N HIS A 59 28.30 -7.22 4.57
CA HIS A 59 29.61 -6.60 4.39
C HIS A 59 30.71 -7.28 5.21
N ASP A 60 30.36 -7.88 6.35
CA ASP A 60 31.31 -8.58 7.22
C ASP A 60 31.61 -10.01 6.74
N GLU A 61 30.67 -10.69 6.05
CA GLU A 61 30.88 -12.02 5.45
C GLU A 61 31.72 -12.00 4.15
N GLY A 62 32.07 -10.81 3.66
CA GLY A 62 32.85 -10.59 2.44
C GLY A 62 34.36 -10.38 2.63
N ASN A 63 34.89 -10.59 3.85
CA ASN A 63 36.30 -10.46 4.21
C ASN A 63 36.80 -11.71 4.97
#